data_AF-A0A2H0WKU0-F1
#
_entry.id   AF-A0A2H0WKU0-F1
#
_cell.length_a   1.000
_cell.length_b   1.000
_cell.length_c   1.000
_cell.angle_alpha   90.00
_cell.angle_beta   90.00
_cell.angle_gamma   90.00
#
_symmetry.space_group_name_H-M   'P 1'
#
loop_
_entity.id
_entity.type
_entity.pdbx_description
1 polymer ?
#
loop_
_entity_poly.entity_id
_entity_poly.type
_entity_poly.pdbx_seq_one_letter_code
_entity_poly.pdbx_strand_id
1 'polypeptide(L)'
;TWKDMENKIAQLTGHNPPNPWDPYDAFMASALLLKDNGAAAGGPVAERKAALRYFAGDNWNNPRWAFYGDHVMEIAENYQKQIDIISNE
;
A
#
# COMPACT_ATOMS: atom_id res chain seq x y z
N THR A 1 -2.50 14.45 -0.66
CA THR A 1 -2.49 13.05 -0.17
C THR A 1 -3.63 12.81 0.81
N TRP A 2 -3.53 13.19 2.09
CA TRP A 2 -4.60 12.92 3.08
C TRP A 2 -5.93 13.61 2.73
N LYS A 3 -5.89 14.93 2.54
CA LYS A 3 -7.09 15.74 2.22
C LYS A 3 -7.83 15.26 0.97
N ASP A 4 -7.09 14.75 -0.02
CA ASP A 4 -7.68 14.26 -1.28
C ASP A 4 -8.43 12.93 -1.08
N MET A 5 -8.08 12.18 -0.03
CA MET A 5 -8.63 10.87 0.29
C MET A 5 -9.60 10.88 1.46
N GLU A 6 -9.66 11.96 2.24
CA GLU A 6 -10.41 12.09 3.50
C GLU A 6 -11.87 11.62 3.36
N ASN A 7 -12.60 12.10 2.35
CA ASN A 7 -13.98 11.68 2.11
C ASN A 7 -14.10 10.18 1.81
N LYS A 8 -13.14 9.61 1.08
CA LYS A 8 -13.14 8.19 0.71
C LYS A 8 -12.73 7.29 1.87
N ILE A 9 -11.82 7.76 2.73
CA ILE A 9 -11.48 7.09 3.98
C ILE A 9 -12.71 7.06 4.87
N ALA A 10 -13.37 8.20 5.09
CA ALA A 10 -14.58 8.30 5.90
C ALA A 10 -15.69 7.34 5.42
N GLN A 11 -15.88 7.25 4.09
CA GLN A 11 -16.85 6.34 3.49
C GLN A 11 -16.51 4.86 3.73
N LEU A 12 -15.22 4.50 3.70
CA LEU A 12 -14.78 3.10 3.78
C LEU A 12 -14.56 2.61 5.21
N THR A 13 -14.24 3.49 6.15
CA THR A 13 -14.01 3.14 7.56
C THR A 13 -15.21 3.46 8.44
N GLY A 14 -16.10 4.36 8.02
CA GLY A 14 -17.23 4.83 8.80
C GLY A 14 -16.87 5.91 9.83
N HIS A 15 -15.60 6.30 9.95
CA HIS A 15 -15.17 7.39 10.84
C HIS A 15 -15.38 8.76 10.17
N ASN A 16 -16.04 9.70 10.86
CA ASN A 16 -16.32 11.03 10.31
C ASN A 16 -16.15 12.15 11.37
N PRO A 17 -15.10 12.98 11.30
CA PRO A 17 -14.00 12.90 10.33
C PRO A 17 -13.09 11.69 10.61
N PRO A 18 -12.43 11.13 9.59
CA PRO A 18 -11.42 10.10 9.79
C PRO A 18 -10.18 10.71 10.46
N ASN A 19 -9.48 9.91 11.25
CA ASN A 19 -8.34 10.33 12.06
C ASN A 19 -7.03 9.73 11.52
N PRO A 20 -6.07 10.53 11.02
CA PRO A 20 -4.80 9.99 10.50
C PRO A 20 -3.93 9.31 11.57
N TRP A 21 -4.25 9.51 12.86
CA TRP A 21 -3.60 8.87 14.00
C TRP A 21 -4.33 7.62 14.48
N ASP A 22 -5.53 7.35 13.95
CA ASP A 22 -6.20 6.07 14.12
C ASP A 22 -5.60 5.06 13.13
N PRO A 23 -5.13 3.89 13.57
CA PRO A 23 -4.51 2.91 12.69
C PRO A 23 -5.43 2.47 11.55
N TYR A 24 -6.73 2.31 11.79
CA TYR A 24 -7.65 1.80 10.76
C TYR A 24 -7.78 2.80 9.60
N ASP A 25 -7.96 4.08 9.92
CA ASP A 25 -8.00 5.15 8.92
C ASP A 25 -6.65 5.33 8.20
N ALA A 26 -5.52 5.23 8.93
CA ALA A 26 -4.19 5.33 8.35
C ALA A 26 -3.85 4.18 7.38
N PHE A 27 -4.25 2.95 7.72
CA PHE A 27 -4.09 1.79 6.84
C PHE A 27 -5.02 1.89 5.62
N MET A 28 -6.27 2.34 5.80
CA MET A 28 -7.18 2.59 4.68
C MET A 28 -6.61 3.64 3.72
N ALA A 29 -6.02 4.71 4.25
CA ALA A 29 -5.35 5.72 3.45
C ALA A 29 -4.20 5.10 2.62
N SER A 30 -3.32 4.33 3.27
CA SER A 30 -2.22 3.64 2.59
C SER A 30 -2.72 2.71 1.48
N ALA A 31 -3.79 1.95 1.73
CA ALA A 31 -4.40 1.05 0.76
C ALA A 31 -4.96 1.79 -0.46
N LEU A 32 -5.63 2.93 -0.25
CA LEU A 32 -6.13 3.78 -1.33
C LEU A 32 -4.99 4.33 -2.19
N LEU A 33 -3.92 4.82 -1.57
CA LEU A 33 -2.77 5.35 -2.29
C LEU A 33 -2.05 4.26 -3.10
N LEU A 34 -1.85 3.06 -2.54
CA LEU A 34 -1.25 1.94 -3.27
C LEU A 34 -2.14 1.48 -4.42
N LYS A 35 -3.46 1.44 -4.22
CA LYS A 35 -4.43 1.14 -5.28
C LYS A 35 -4.34 2.15 -6.43
N ASP A 36 -4.36 3.45 -6.12
CA ASP A 36 -4.28 4.52 -7.13
C ASP A 36 -2.92 4.51 -7.85
N ASN A 37 -1.87 4.02 -7.18
CA ASN A 37 -0.56 3.78 -7.80
C ASN A 37 -0.48 2.53 -8.69
N GLY A 38 -1.56 1.74 -8.78
CA GLY A 38 -1.69 0.60 -9.70
C GLY A 38 -1.57 -0.77 -9.06
N ALA A 39 -1.47 -0.87 -7.73
CA ALA A 39 -1.34 -2.17 -7.04
C ALA A 39 -2.52 -3.12 -7.32
N ALA A 40 -3.71 -2.58 -7.59
CA ALA A 40 -4.91 -3.38 -7.87
C ALA A 40 -4.85 -4.20 -9.18
N ALA A 41 -3.88 -3.93 -10.07
CA ALA A 41 -3.63 -4.80 -11.22
C ALA A 41 -3.05 -6.17 -10.80
N GLY A 42 -2.49 -6.25 -9.59
CA GLY A 42 -1.97 -7.46 -8.98
C GLY A 42 -0.63 -7.92 -9.57
N GLY A 43 0.01 -8.80 -8.82
CA GLY A 43 1.25 -9.45 -9.22
C GLY A 43 2.48 -8.57 -8.99
N PRO A 44 3.67 -9.20 -9.02
CA PRO A 44 4.88 -8.62 -8.44
C PRO A 44 5.33 -7.33 -9.14
N VAL A 45 5.10 -7.22 -10.45
CA VAL A 45 5.51 -6.03 -11.22
C VAL A 45 4.64 -4.81 -10.87
N ALA A 46 3.32 -4.98 -10.80
CA ALA A 46 2.41 -3.88 -10.51
C ALA A 46 2.53 -3.43 -9.05
N GLU A 47 2.63 -4.39 -8.12
CA GLU A 47 2.77 -4.13 -6.69
C GLU A 47 4.11 -3.46 -6.37
N ARG A 48 5.22 -3.94 -6.94
CA ARG A 48 6.54 -3.30 -6.77
C ARG A 48 6.55 -1.87 -7.29
N LYS A 49 5.94 -1.63 -8.47
CA LYS A 49 5.81 -0.28 -9.03
C LYS A 49 4.98 0.62 -8.11
N ALA A 50 3.88 0.11 -7.57
CA ALA A 50 3.03 0.86 -6.65
C ALA A 50 3.75 1.22 -5.34
N ALA A 51 4.54 0.30 -4.79
CA ALA A 51 5.40 0.54 -3.63
C ALA A 51 6.45 1.62 -3.91
N LEU A 52 7.12 1.58 -5.08
CA LEU A 52 8.08 2.62 -5.46
C LEU A 52 7.42 3.99 -5.64
N ARG A 53 6.20 4.05 -6.17
CA ARG A 53 5.42 5.29 -6.28
C ARG A 53 4.98 5.82 -4.92
N TYR A 54 4.61 4.94 -4.00
CA TYR A 54 4.29 5.31 -2.63
C TYR A 54 5.48 6.02 -1.96
N PHE A 55 6.70 5.52 -2.16
CA PHE A 55 7.91 6.08 -1.54
C PHE A 55 8.51 7.28 -2.29
N ALA A 56 8.62 7.19 -3.62
CA ALA A 56 9.39 8.14 -4.43
C ALA A 56 8.53 8.98 -5.40
N GLY A 57 7.21 8.81 -5.41
CA GLY A 57 6.29 9.53 -6.31
C GLY A 57 6.68 9.34 -7.78
N ASP A 58 6.74 10.44 -8.53
CA ASP A 58 7.12 10.42 -9.94
C ASP A 58 8.56 9.94 -10.20
N ASN A 59 9.44 9.97 -9.19
CA ASN A 59 10.80 9.46 -9.28
C ASN A 59 10.92 7.94 -9.07
N TRP A 60 9.80 7.20 -9.07
CA TRP A 60 9.75 5.75 -8.83
C TRP A 60 10.69 4.93 -9.74
N ASN A 61 11.03 5.42 -10.92
CA ASN A 61 11.90 4.74 -11.88
C ASN A 61 13.39 5.03 -11.67
N ASN A 62 13.77 5.84 -10.67
CA ASN A 62 15.16 6.11 -10.35
C ASN A 62 15.79 4.86 -9.68
N PRO A 63 16.85 4.27 -10.25
CA PRO A 63 17.49 3.07 -9.70
C PRO A 63 17.96 3.22 -8.26
N ARG A 64 18.26 4.45 -7.80
CA ARG A 64 18.63 4.73 -6.41
C ARG A 64 17.55 4.30 -5.40
N TRP A 65 16.29 4.25 -5.81
CA TRP A 65 15.16 3.91 -4.94
C TRP A 65 14.69 2.45 -5.08
N ALA A 66 15.31 1.67 -5.97
CA ALA A 66 14.92 0.28 -6.24
C ALA A 66 14.83 -0.57 -4.97
N PHE A 67 15.76 -0.36 -4.02
CA PHE A 67 15.83 -1.06 -2.75
C PHE A 67 14.51 -1.04 -1.96
N TYR A 68 13.75 0.07 -2.03
CA TYR A 68 12.50 0.19 -1.29
C TYR A 68 11.44 -0.76 -1.86
N GLY A 69 11.28 -0.77 -3.17
CA GLY A 69 10.36 -1.69 -3.85
C GLY A 69 10.76 -3.14 -3.63
N ASP A 70 12.05 -3.46 -3.72
CA ASP A 70 12.56 -4.82 -3.52
C ASP A 70 12.28 -5.32 -2.10
N HIS A 71 12.56 -4.50 -1.08
CA HIS A 71 12.32 -4.87 0.32
C HIS A 71 10.82 -5.01 0.64
N VAL A 72 9.96 -4.15 0.08
CA VAL A 72 8.50 -4.29 0.24
C VAL A 72 8.01 -5.61 -0.35
N MET A 73 8.49 -6.00 -1.53
CA MET A 73 8.11 -7.28 -2.13
C MET A 73 8.63 -8.47 -1.31
N GLU A 74 9.85 -8.41 -0.78
CA GLU A 74 10.40 -9.45 0.10
C GLU A 74 9.53 -9.64 1.35
N ILE A 75 9.11 -8.54 1.99
CA ILE A 75 8.20 -8.58 3.14
C ILE A 75 6.84 -9.18 2.74
N ALA A 76 6.28 -8.75 1.61
CA ALA A 76 4.99 -9.24 1.12
C ALA A 76 5.03 -10.76 0.84
N GLU A 77 6.09 -11.24 0.18
CA GLU A 77 6.29 -12.68 -0.07
C GLU A 77 6.46 -13.48 1.22
N ASN A 78 7.16 -12.94 2.22
CA ASN A 78 7.30 -13.59 3.52
C ASN A 78 5.94 -13.72 4.23
N TYR A 79 5.15 -12.66 4.26
CA TYR A 79 3.80 -12.73 4.84
C TYR A 79 2.89 -13.67 4.06
N GLN A 80 2.95 -13.68 2.72
CA GLN A 80 2.17 -14.63 1.92
C GLN A 80 2.54 -16.07 2.28
N LYS A 81 3.84 -16.39 2.41
CA LYS A 81 4.28 -17.73 2.85
C LYS A 81 3.72 -18.09 4.22
N GLN A 82 3.69 -17.17 5.17
CA GLN A 82 3.13 -17.41 6.50
C GLN A 82 1.60 -17.61 6.45
N ILE A 83 0.90 -16.83 5.64
CA ILE A 83 -0.54 -17.00 5.39
C ILE A 83 -0.83 -18.36 4.78
N ASP A 84 -0.04 -18.78 3.79
CA ASP A 84 -0.18 -20.08 3.14
C ASP A 84 0.03 -21.24 4.12
N ILE A 85 0.96 -21.11 5.08
CA ILE A 85 1.16 -22.12 6.14
C ILE A 85 -0.10 -22.24 7.00
N ILE A 86 -0.62 -21.12 7.51
CA ILE A 86 -1.75 -21.12 8.46
C ILE A 86 -3.08 -21.45 7.77
N SER A 87 -3.24 -21.11 6.49
CA SER A 87 -4.48 -21.37 5.74
C SER A 87 -4.60 -22.81 5.25
N ASN A 88 -3.52 -23.58 5.33
CA ASN A 88 -3.47 -24.99 4.96
C ASN A 88 -3.47 -25.93 6.20
N GLU A 89 -3.70 -25.40 7.40
CA GLU A 89 -4.07 -26.17 8.60
C GLU A 89 -5.59 -26.45 8.65
#